data_AF-F2NFR3-F1
#
_entry.id   AF-F2NFR3-F1
#
_cell.length_a   1.000
_cell.length_b   1.000
_cell.length_c   1.000
_cell.angle_alpha   90.00
_cell.angle_beta   90.00
_cell.angle_gamma   90.00
#
_symmetry.space_group_name_H-M   'P 1'
#
loop_
_entity.id
_entity.type
_entity.pdbx_description
1 polymer ?
#
loop_
_entity_poly.entity_id
_entity_poly.type
_entity_poly.pdbx_seq_one_letter_code
_entity_poly.pdbx_strand_id
1 'polypeptide(L)' 'MHLGQWLAEISQSAAGPAQPFIPQWQYVASALGIPVVLGIALYGVIVLIEKICHIRLGGGGI' A
#
# COMPACT_ATOMS: atom_id res chain seq x y z
N MET A 1 -32.92 -26.70 29.49
CA MET A 1 -32.70 -25.24 29.50
C MET A 1 -31.26 -24.83 29.13
N HIS A 2 -30.47 -25.70 28.48
CA HIS A 2 -29.02 -25.48 28.25
C HIS A 2 -28.68 -24.85 26.88
N LEU A 3 -29.55 -25.01 25.87
CA LEU A 3 -29.29 -24.56 24.49
C LEU A 3 -29.32 -23.03 24.37
N GLY A 4 -30.24 -22.36 25.07
CA GLY A 4 -30.38 -20.90 25.02
C GLY A 4 -29.18 -20.17 25.64
N GLN A 5 -28.60 -20.71 26.71
CA GLN A 5 -27.37 -20.18 27.32
C GLN A 5 -26.17 -20.32 26.39
N TRP A 6 -26.03 -21.48 25.74
CA TRP A 6 -24.96 -21.72 24.77
C TRP A 6 -25.03 -20.76 23.56
N LEU A 7 -26.24 -20.52 23.03
CA LEU A 7 -26.43 -19.56 21.94
C LEU A 7 -26.13 -18.11 22.36
N ALA A 8 -26.45 -17.74 23.60
CA ALA A 8 -26.14 -16.42 24.13
C ALA A 8 -24.63 -16.20 24.30
N GLU A 9 -23.89 -17.22 24.75
CA GLU A 9 -22.42 -17.17 24.89
C GLU A 9 -21.71 -17.05 23.53
N ILE A 10 -22.21 -17.73 22.49
CA ILE A 10 -21.69 -17.60 21.12
C ILE A 10 -21.96 -16.20 20.56
N SER A 11 -23.17 -15.68 20.75
CA SER A 11 -23.54 -14.34 20.28
C SER A 11 -22.69 -13.26 20.95
N GLN A 12 -22.36 -13.41 22.24
CA GLN A 12 -21.49 -12.47 22.95
C GLN A 12 -20.03 -12.61 22.52
N SER A 13 -19.58 -13.82 22.17
CA SER A 13 -18.23 -14.06 21.62
C SER A 13 -18.05 -13.51 20.21
N ALA A 14 -19.13 -13.42 19.42
CA ALA A 14 -19.15 -12.81 18.10
C ALA A 14 -19.20 -11.26 18.17
N ALA A 15 -19.51 -10.67 19.32
CA ALA A 15 -19.47 -9.23 19.57
C ALA A 15 -18.03 -8.73 19.88
N GLY A 16 -17.03 -9.34 19.26
CA GLY A 16 -15.66 -8.80 19.24
C GLY A 16 -15.67 -7.40 18.63
N PRO A 17 -14.71 -6.52 19.01
CA PRO A 17 -14.66 -5.16 18.50
C PRO A 17 -14.69 -5.22 16.98
N ALA A 18 -15.69 -4.57 16.38
CA ALA A 18 -15.81 -4.47 14.92
C ALA A 18 -14.47 -3.93 14.40
N GLN A 19 -13.68 -4.81 13.79
CA GLN A 19 -12.44 -4.38 13.15
C GLN A 19 -12.84 -3.30 12.14
N PRO A 20 -12.22 -2.11 12.19
CA PRO A 20 -12.52 -1.09 11.21
C PRO A 20 -12.28 -1.71 9.83
N PHE A 21 -13.31 -1.72 8.99
CA PHE A 21 -13.19 -2.13 7.60
C PHE A 21 -12.30 -1.10 6.92
N ILE A 22 -11.01 -1.38 6.82
CA ILE A 22 -10.06 -0.60 6.04
C ILE A 22 -10.14 -1.17 4.62
N PRO A 23 -10.64 -0.39 3.64
CA PRO A 23 -10.70 -0.84 2.25
C PRO A 23 -9.29 -1.20 1.79
N GLN A 24 -9.14 -2.38 1.17
CA GLN A 24 -7.87 -2.86 0.59
C GLN A 24 -7.14 -1.83 -0.29
N TRP A 25 -7.90 -0.95 -0.96
CA TRP A 25 -7.36 0.15 -1.77
C TRP A 25 -6.55 1.18 -0.98
N GLN A 26 -6.83 1.37 0.31
CA GLN A 26 -6.04 2.27 1.16
C GLN A 26 -4.64 1.71 1.43
N TYR A 27 -4.49 0.39 1.55
CA TYR A 27 -3.18 -0.26 1.64
C TYR A 27 -2.42 -0.19 0.32
N VAL A 28 -3.12 -0.34 -0.81
CA VAL A 28 -2.51 -0.19 -2.14
C VAL A 28 -2.04 1.25 -2.36
N ALA A 29 -2.85 2.24 -2.00
CA ALA A 29 -2.49 3.66 -2.12
C ALA A 29 -1.25 4.02 -1.27
N SER A 30 -1.17 3.53 -0.03
CA SER A 30 0.00 3.76 0.83
C SER A 30 1.24 2.99 0.37
N ALA A 31 1.07 1.76 -0.14
CA ALA A 31 2.16 0.96 -0.69
C ALA A 31 2.73 1.53 -1.99
N LEU A 32 1.91 2.20 -2.82
CA LEU A 32 2.35 2.79 -4.08
C LEU A 32 2.91 4.21 -3.95
N GLY A 33 2.50 4.97 -2.93
CA GLY A 33 2.95 6.36 -2.77
C GLY A 33 4.47 6.48 -2.63
N ILE A 34 5.10 5.68 -1.77
CA ILE A 34 6.54 5.76 -1.50
C ILE A 34 7.39 5.34 -2.72
N PRO A 35 7.14 4.19 -3.37
CA PRO A 35 7.89 3.77 -4.56
C PRO A 35 7.74 4.74 -5.73
N VAL A 36 6.55 5.31 -5.93
CA VAL A 36 6.29 6.26 -7.02
C VAL A 36 7.07 7.56 -6.81
N VAL A 37 7.04 8.13 -5.61
CA VAL A 37 7.80 9.35 -5.29
C VAL A 37 9.31 9.11 -5.43
N LEU A 38 9.80 7.96 -4.96
CA LEU A 38 11.21 7.57 -5.10
C LEU A 38 11.61 7.43 -6.58
N GLY A 39 10.78 6.78 -7.39
CA GLY A 39 11.02 6.63 -8.83
C GLY A 39 11.07 7.97 -9.57
N ILE A 40 10.15 8.89 -9.26
CA ILE A 40 10.12 10.24 -9.84
C ILE A 40 11.37 11.03 -9.46
N ALA A 41 11.79 10.97 -8.19
CA ALA A 41 12.99 11.66 -7.72
C ALA A 41 14.25 11.14 -8.42
N LEU A 42 14.40 9.81 -8.50
CA LEU A 42 15.53 9.17 -9.19
C LEU A 42 15.55 9.51 -10.69
N TYR A 43 14.40 9.47 -11.36
CA TYR A 43 14.28 9.87 -12.76
C TYR A 43 14.68 11.33 -12.97
N GLY A 44 14.24 12.23 -12.08
CA GLY A 44 14.63 13.64 -12.11
C GLY A 44 16.14 13.84 -11.99
N VAL A 45 16.80 13.10 -11.09
CA VAL A 45 18.27 13.12 -10.94
C VAL A 45 18.96 12.64 -12.22
N ILE A 46 18.49 11.55 -12.83
CA ILE A 46 19.05 11.02 -14.09
C ILE A 46 18.95 12.07 -15.20
N VAL A 47 17.77 12.67 -15.40
CA VAL A 47 17.56 13.72 -16.43
C VAL A 47 18.43 14.95 -16.17
N LEU A 48 18.62 15.33 -14.90
CA LEU A 48 19.49 16.44 -14.54
C LEU A 48 20.96 16.15 -14.91
N ILE A 49 21.43 14.93 -14.61
CA ILE A 49 22.79 14.49 -14.98
C ILE A 49 22.95 14.47 -16.49
N GLU A 50 21.99 13.93 -17.25
CA GLU A 50 22.03 13.94 -18.72
C GLU A 50 22.20 15.37 -19.28
N LYS A 51 21.47 16.34 -18.70
CA LYS A 51 21.55 17.74 -19.12
C LYS A 51 22.89 18.40 -18.77
N ILE A 52 23.42 18.17 -17.57
CA ILE A 52 24.68 18.78 -17.12
C ILE A 52 25.88 18.19 -17.87
N CYS A 53 25.90 16.87 -18.02
CA CYS A 53 27.04 16.16 -18.59
C CYS A 53 26.96 16.03 -20.12
N HIS A 54 25.87 16.46 -20.75
CA HIS A 54 25.62 16.25 -22.19
C HIS A 54 25.75 14.76 -22.62
N ILE A 55 25.42 13.84 -21.71
CA ILE A 55 25.45 12.39 -21.96
C ILE A 55 24.02 11.85 -22.02
N ARG A 56 23.84 10.73 -22.72
CA ARG A 56 22.59 9.95 -22.69
C ARG A 56 22.82 8.70 -21.86
N LEU A 57 22.23 8.65 -20.67
CA LEU A 57 22.20 7.48 -19.80
C LEU A 57 21.07 6.53 -20.23
N GLY A 58 20.02 7.05 -20.87
CA GLY A 58 18.87 6.28 -21.36
C GLY A 58 19.04 5.58 -22.72
N GLY A 59 20.27 5.37 -23.21
CA GLY A 59 20.52 4.81 -24.53
C GLY A 59 21.02 3.36 -24.50
N GLY A 60 20.11 2.38 -24.56
CA GLY A 60 20.44 1.01 -24.96
C GLY A 60 19.52 -0.09 -24.42
N GLY A 61 18.73 -0.70 -25.32
CA GLY A 61 18.11 -2.03 -25.13
C GLY A 61 16.58 -2.05 -25.07
N ILE A 62 15.95 -2.11 -26.26
CA ILE A 62 14.73 -2.91 -26.46
C ILE A 62 15.08 -4.40 -26.34
#